data_AF-A0A0C3EJC4-F1
#
_entry.id   AF-A0A0C3EJC4-F1
#
_cell.length_a   1.000
_cell.length_b   1.000
_cell.length_c   1.000
_cell.angle_alpha   90.00
_cell.angle_beta   90.00
_cell.angle_gamma   90.00
#
_symmetry.space_group_name_H-M   'P 1'
#
loop_
_entity.id
_entity.type
_entity.pdbx_description
1 polymer ?
#
loop_
_entity_poly.entity_id
_entity_poly.type
_entity_poly.pdbx_seq_one_letter_code
_entity_poly.pdbx_strand_id
1 'polypeptide(L)' 'MSLSDPEYSLYYYRAIKLDPDASKVIRPPALHSSPTPSSAAAPTTHFPGYSITCYGCGVDGHGVNHCDKVNDLITKGLLS' A
#
# COMPACT_ATOMS: atom_id res chain seq x y z
N MET A 1 13.74 -20.54 -25.48
CA MET A 1 13.27 -19.54 -24.49
C MET A 1 11.77 -19.42 -24.62
N SER A 2 11.03 -19.79 -23.58
CA SER A 2 9.56 -19.70 -23.56
C SER A 2 9.12 -18.39 -22.91
N LEU A 3 7.96 -17.86 -23.29
CA LEU A 3 7.36 -16.69 -22.62
C LEU A 3 6.89 -17.02 -21.20
N SER A 4 6.71 -18.30 -20.89
CA SER A 4 6.31 -18.80 -19.56
C SER A 4 7.51 -19.04 -18.64
N ASP A 5 8.73 -18.75 -19.10
CA ASP A 5 9.93 -18.91 -18.31
C ASP A 5 10.01 -17.78 -17.26
N PRO A 6 10.21 -18.11 -15.96
CA PRO A 6 10.30 -17.10 -14.91
C PRO A 6 11.37 -16.03 -15.15
N GLU A 7 12.46 -16.38 -15.85
CA GLU A 7 13.57 -15.47 -16.13
C GLU A 7 13.37 -14.68 -17.44
N TYR A 8 12.32 -14.96 -18.22
CA TYR A 8 12.05 -14.29 -19.51
C TYR A 8 12.02 -12.77 -19.39
N SER A 9 11.41 -12.26 -18.31
CA SER A 9 11.31 -10.83 -18.04
C SER A 9 12.69 -10.18 -17.91
N LEU A 10 13.65 -10.85 -17.26
CA LEU A 10 15.01 -10.32 -17.10
C LEU A 10 15.74 -10.21 -18.45
N TYR A 11 15.59 -11.22 -19.31
CA TYR A 11 16.15 -11.18 -20.67
C TYR A 11 15.51 -10.09 -21.52
N TYR A 12 14.18 -9.92 -21.42
CA TYR A 12 13.46 -8.83 -22.09
C TYR A 12 14.02 -7.46 -21.72
N TYR A 13 14.12 -7.17 -20.42
CA TYR A 13 14.62 -5.87 -19.95
C TYR A 13 16.10 -5.65 -20.28
N ARG A 14 16.91 -6.72 -20.28
CA ARG A 14 18.31 -6.64 -20.72
C ARG A 14 18.41 -6.33 -22.22
N ALA A 15 17.57 -6.95 -23.05
CA ALA A 15 17.57 -6.74 -24.49
C ALA A 15 17.19 -5.29 -24.84
N ILE A 16 16.11 -4.76 -24.28
CA ILE A 16 15.68 -3.37 -24.56
C ILE A 16 16.67 -2.31 -24.04
N LYS A 17 17.44 -2.64 -22.99
CA LYS A 17 18.47 -1.74 -22.46
C LYS A 17 19.71 -1.69 -23.35
N LEU A 18 20.03 -2.79 -24.04
CA LEU A 18 21.14 -2.86 -24.98
C LEU A 18 20.76 -2.27 -26.34
N ASP A 19 19.55 -2.56 -26.80
CA ASP A 19 19.00 -2.04 -28.05
C ASP A 19 17.52 -1.65 -27.85
N PRO A 20 17.20 -0.35 -27.85
CA PRO A 20 15.82 0.12 -27.75
C PRO A 20 14.89 -0.44 -28.82
N ASP A 21 15.41 -0.77 -30.01
CA ASP A 21 14.63 -1.30 -31.13
C ASP A 21 14.17 -2.76 -30.87
N ALA A 22 14.84 -3.48 -29.96
CA ALA A 22 14.47 -4.84 -29.58
C ALA A 22 13.02 -4.94 -29.06
N SER A 23 12.47 -3.84 -28.53
CA SER A 23 11.07 -3.74 -28.10
C SER A 23 10.06 -3.95 -29.23
N LYS A 24 10.44 -3.74 -30.50
CA LYS A 24 9.56 -3.92 -31.67
C LYS A 24 9.45 -5.37 -32.11
N VAL A 25 10.45 -6.19 -31.77
CA VAL A 25 10.55 -7.58 -32.24
C VAL A 25 10.26 -8.57 -31.10
N ILE A 26 10.53 -8.17 -29.86
CA ILE A 26 10.35 -9.02 -28.68
C ILE A 26 9.02 -8.67 -27.99
N ARG A 27 8.21 -9.69 -27.72
CA ARG A 27 6.93 -9.52 -27.02
C ARG A 27 7.16 -9.11 -25.55
N PRO A 28 6.47 -8.07 -25.03
CA PRO A 28 6.58 -7.71 -23.63
C PRO A 28 6.10 -8.84 -22.73
N PRO A 29 6.75 -9.05 -21.56
CA PRO A 29 6.28 -10.02 -20.58
C PRO A 29 4.87 -9.64 -20.10
N ALA A 30 4.02 -10.64 -19.89
CA ALA A 30 2.71 -10.42 -19.31
C ALA A 30 2.90 -10.01 -17.85
N LEU A 31 2.71 -8.72 -17.55
CA LEU A 31 2.61 -8.25 -16.19
C LEU A 31 1.30 -8.79 -15.64
N HIS A 32 1.35 -9.97 -15.01
CA HIS A 32 0.29 -10.40 -14.12
C HIS A 32 0.15 -9.27 -13.10
N SER A 33 -0.91 -8.49 -13.22
CA SER A 33 -1.25 -7.48 -12.23
C SER A 33 -1.45 -8.23 -10.93
N SER A 34 -0.44 -8.25 -10.07
CA SER A 34 -0.69 -8.50 -8.67
C SER A 34 -1.76 -7.50 -8.26
N PRO A 35 -2.79 -7.89 -7.49
CA PRO A 35 -3.75 -6.93 -6.99
C PRO A 35 -2.94 -5.85 -6.30
N THR A 36 -2.93 -4.66 -6.88
CA THR A 36 -2.35 -3.49 -6.27
C THR A 36 -2.99 -3.39 -4.89
N PRO A 37 -2.25 -3.49 -3.77
CA PRO A 37 -2.80 -3.01 -2.52
C PRO A 37 -2.97 -1.50 -2.74
N SER A 38 -4.20 -1.07 -3.00
CA SER A 38 -4.57 0.34 -3.03
C SER A 38 -4.14 0.96 -1.71
N SER A 39 -2.98 1.59 -1.69
CA SER A 39 -2.60 2.53 -0.65
C SER A 39 -3.59 3.69 -0.71
N ALA A 40 -4.13 4.03 0.46
CA ALA A 40 -5.02 5.17 0.75
C ALA A 40 -6.51 5.01 0.40
N ALA A 41 -7.18 4.08 1.09
CA ALA A 41 -8.43 4.45 1.76
C ALA A 41 -8.18 4.29 3.26
N ALA A 42 -8.39 5.37 4.03
CA ALA A 42 -8.38 5.30 5.48
C ALA A 42 -9.33 4.17 5.93
N PRO A 43 -8.92 3.29 6.86
CA PRO A 43 -9.76 2.20 7.28
C PRO A 43 -10.88 2.77 8.15
N THR A 44 -12.04 3.07 7.56
CA THR A 44 -13.29 3.22 8.31
C THR A 44 -13.75 1.81 8.70
N THR A 45 -12.98 1.18 9.59
CA THR A 45 -13.23 -0.18 10.08
C THR A 45 -14.39 -0.13 11.08
N HIS A 46 -15.62 -0.27 10.58
CA HIS A 46 -16.68 -0.91 11.36
C HIS A 46 -16.77 -2.37 10.89
N PHE A 47 -15.72 -3.14 11.16
CA PHE A 47 -15.76 -4.60 11.05
C PHE A 47 -16.27 -5.15 12.40
N PRO A 48 -17.31 -5.99 12.42
CA PRO A 48 -17.83 -6.58 13.65
C PRO A 48 -16.76 -7.53 14.21
N GLY A 49 -16.01 -7.06 15.22
CA GLY A 49 -14.95 -7.81 15.88
C GLY A 49 -13.60 -7.10 15.99
N TYR A 50 -13.41 -5.93 15.38
CA TYR A 50 -12.18 -5.15 15.54
C TYR A 50 -12.46 -3.87 16.33
N SER A 51 -12.13 -3.88 17.62
CA SER A 51 -12.14 -2.69 18.46
C SER A 51 -10.89 -1.86 18.16
N ILE A 52 -11.08 -0.64 17.68
CA ILE A 52 -9.98 0.31 17.57
C ILE A 52 -9.58 0.80 18.96
N THR A 53 -8.33 0.56 19.35
CA THR A 53 -7.75 1.12 20.58
C THR A 53 -7.28 2.55 20.30
N CYS A 54 -7.68 3.48 21.15
CA CYS A 54 -7.22 4.86 21.08
C CYS A 54 -5.76 4.96 21.55
N TYR A 55 -4.84 5.31 20.66
CA TYR A 55 -3.42 5.49 21.01
C TYR A 55 -3.14 6.65 21.98
N GLY A 56 -4.09 7.57 22.18
CA GLY A 56 -3.90 8.71 23.08
C GLY A 56 -4.34 8.47 24.51
N CYS A 57 -5.38 7.65 24.72
CA CYS A 57 -5.90 7.34 26.06
C CYS A 57 -5.88 5.85 26.44
N GLY A 58 -5.55 4.97 25.50
CA GLY A 58 -5.39 3.53 25.69
C GLY A 58 -6.69 2.74 25.77
N VAL A 59 -7.86 3.35 25.53
CA VAL A 59 -9.16 2.64 25.62
C VAL A 59 -9.71 2.27 24.26
N ASP A 60 -10.46 1.18 24.22
CA ASP A 60 -11.09 0.66 23.00
C ASP A 60 -12.43 1.36 22.69
N GLY A 61 -12.78 1.39 21.40
CA GLY A 61 -14.07 1.88 20.91
C GLY A 61 -14.02 3.23 20.19
N HIS A 62 -12.88 3.91 20.19
CA HIS A 62 -12.65 5.12 19.39
C HIS A 62 -11.18 5.25 19.00
N GLY A 63 -10.91 5.95 17.90
CA GLY A 63 -9.54 6.34 17.52
C GLY A 63 -9.14 7.69 18.14
N VAL A 64 -7.85 8.03 18.06
CA VAL A 64 -7.31 9.30 18.60
C VAL A 64 -8.05 10.53 18.07
N ASN A 65 -8.51 10.49 16.81
CA ASN A 65 -9.28 11.56 16.17
C ASN A 65 -10.62 11.87 16.86
N HIS A 66 -11.19 10.89 17.58
CA HIS A 66 -12.46 11.01 18.30
C HIS A 66 -12.28 10.80 19.82
N CYS A 67 -11.10 11.14 20.35
CA CYS A 67 -10.82 10.99 21.78
C CYS A 67 -10.99 12.30 22.53
N ASP A 68 -12.00 12.39 23.40
CA ASP A 68 -12.26 13.59 24.21
C ASP A 68 -11.09 13.97 25.11
N LYS A 69 -10.40 12.97 25.69
CA LYS A 69 -9.22 13.20 26.54
C LYS A 69 -8.07 13.82 25.76
N VAL A 70 -7.81 13.33 24.54
CA VAL A 70 -6.74 13.89 23.70
C VAL A 70 -7.12 15.28 23.22
N ASN A 71 -8.38 15.47 22.82
CA ASN A 71 -8.89 16.77 22.40
C ASN A 71 -8.82 17.82 23.53
N ASP A 72 -9.09 17.43 24.77
CA ASP A 72 -8.93 18.26 25.96
C ASP A 72 -7.45 18.66 26.19
N LEU A 73 -6.51 17.72 26.02
CA LEU A 73 -5.07 18.00 26.14
C LEU A 73 -4.56 18.92 25.02
N ILE A 74 -5.06 18.78 23.79
CA ILE A 74 -4.78 19.68 22.67
C ILE A 74 -5.33 21.08 22.97
N THR A 75 -6.58 21.16 23.45
CA THR A 75 -7.22 22.44 23.81
C THR A 75 -6.49 23.14 24.95
N LYS A 76 -5.93 22.37 25.89
CA LYS A 76 -5.08 22.88 26.98
C LYS A 76 -3.66 23.25 26.55
N GLY A 77 -3.27 22.97 25.31
CA GLY A 77 -1.94 23.26 24.79
C GLY A 77 -0.83 22.36 25.36
N LEU A 78 -1.19 21.20 25.91
CA LEU A 78 -0.23 20.22 26.45
C LEU A 78 0.28 19.24 25.38
N LEU A 79 -0.44 19.12 24.27
CA LEU A 79 -0.06 18.37 23.08
C LEU A 79 -0.10 19.33 21.88
N SER A 80 0.95 19.37 21.07
CA SER A 80 1.08 20.21 19.85
C SER A 80 1.30 19.35 18.63
#